data_AF-A0A2T4DB97-F1
#
_entry.id   AF-A0A2T4DB97-F1
#
_cell.length_a   1.000
_cell.length_b   1.000
_cell.length_c   1.000
_cell.angle_alpha   90.00
_cell.angle_beta   90.00
_cell.angle_gamma   90.00
#
_symmetry.space_group_name_H-M   'P 1'
#
loop_
_entity.id
_entity.type
_entity.pdbx_description
1 polymer ?
#
loop_
_entity_poly.entity_id
_entity_poly.type
_entity_poly.pdbx_seq_one_letter_code
_entity_poly.pdbx_strand_id
1 'polypeptide(L)'
;MSGEIPEDLYNCSNLIILNLAENNFSGILKPGIGKLYNLQILKYGFNSLVGPIPPEIGNLTQLFFLELSGNSFSGHIPPELSKLTLLQGLGLHSNALEGPIPENIFELTRLTVLQLELNRFTGPISTSISKLEMLSALDLHGNVLNGSIPTSMEHLIRLMSLDLSHNHLTGSVPGSVMAKMKSMQIFLNLSYNLLDGNIPQELGMLEAVQAIDLSNNNLSGIIPKTLAGCRNLFSLDLSGNKLSG
;
A
#
# COMPACT_ATOMS: atom_id res chain seq x y z
N MET A 1 -17.31 -17.14 -14.43
CA MET A 1 -17.85 -18.18 -13.51
C MET A 1 -18.50 -17.51 -12.31
N SER A 2 -19.42 -18.18 -11.61
CA SER A 2 -20.17 -17.61 -10.47
C SER A 2 -20.46 -18.66 -9.41
N GLY A 3 -20.87 -18.23 -8.21
CA GLY A 3 -21.20 -19.09 -7.07
C GLY A 3 -20.08 -19.15 -6.04
N GLU A 4 -20.18 -20.05 -5.07
CA GLU A 4 -19.11 -20.25 -4.10
C GLU A 4 -17.95 -21.07 -4.66
N ILE A 5 -16.76 -20.89 -4.09
CA ILE A 5 -15.60 -21.70 -4.40
C ILE A 5 -15.77 -23.07 -3.73
N PRO A 6 -15.78 -24.18 -4.51
CA PRO A 6 -16.06 -25.51 -3.97
C PRO A 6 -14.94 -25.95 -3.02
N GLU A 7 -15.30 -26.52 -1.87
CA GLU A 7 -14.32 -26.95 -0.86
C GLU A 7 -13.39 -28.06 -1.35
N ASP A 8 -13.86 -28.88 -2.28
CA ASP A 8 -13.06 -29.96 -2.87
C ASP A 8 -11.84 -29.44 -3.64
N LEU A 9 -11.85 -28.17 -4.09
CA LEU A 9 -10.68 -27.53 -4.68
C LEU A 9 -9.48 -27.53 -3.72
N TYR A 10 -9.73 -27.43 -2.42
CA TYR A 10 -8.68 -27.42 -1.40
C TYR A 10 -8.01 -28.80 -1.22
N ASN A 11 -8.52 -29.86 -1.85
CA ASN A 11 -7.87 -31.17 -1.89
C ASN A 11 -6.78 -31.27 -2.97
N CYS A 12 -6.67 -30.27 -3.86
CA CYS A 12 -5.63 -30.22 -4.90
C CYS A 12 -4.28 -29.73 -4.33
N SER A 13 -3.73 -30.43 -3.34
CA SER A 13 -2.54 -30.00 -2.58
C SER A 13 -1.25 -29.80 -3.40
N ASN A 14 -1.22 -30.27 -4.65
CA ASN A 14 -0.09 -30.09 -5.57
C ASN A 14 -0.16 -28.78 -6.38
N LEU A 15 -1.20 -27.96 -6.18
CA LEU A 15 -1.33 -26.68 -6.87
C LEU A 15 -0.19 -25.73 -6.51
N ILE A 16 0.42 -25.15 -7.55
CA ILE A 16 1.45 -24.11 -7.45
C ILE A 16 0.85 -22.74 -7.77
N ILE A 17 -0.10 -22.68 -8.70
CA ILE A 17 -0.78 -21.46 -9.12
C ILE A 17 -2.27 -21.72 -9.02
N LEU A 18 -2.98 -20.83 -8.33
CA LEU A 18 -4.43 -20.77 -8.33
C LEU A 18 -4.87 -19.35 -8.71
N ASN A 19 -5.45 -19.22 -9.90
CA ASN A 19 -5.96 -17.96 -10.41
C ASN A 19 -7.46 -18.08 -10.72
N LEU A 20 -8.27 -17.40 -9.91
CA LEU A 20 -9.72 -17.28 -10.03
C LEU A 20 -10.14 -15.80 -10.18
N ALA A 21 -9.18 -14.90 -10.46
CA ALA A 21 -9.44 -13.48 -10.57
C ALA A 21 -10.41 -13.15 -11.70
N GLU A 22 -11.06 -11.98 -11.63
CA GLU A 22 -11.98 -11.46 -12.65
C GLU A 22 -13.14 -12.41 -12.96
N ASN A 23 -13.83 -12.85 -11.91
CA ASN A 23 -15.02 -13.68 -11.98
C ASN A 23 -16.13 -13.11 -11.09
N ASN A 24 -17.24 -13.86 -10.95
CA ASN A 24 -18.36 -13.49 -10.08
C ASN A 24 -18.50 -14.49 -8.93
N PHE A 25 -17.38 -14.98 -8.37
CA PHE A 25 -17.39 -15.85 -7.21
C PHE A 25 -17.87 -15.08 -5.97
N SER A 26 -18.68 -15.73 -5.15
CA SER A 26 -19.31 -15.16 -3.96
C SER A 26 -19.01 -16.01 -2.72
N GLY A 27 -19.53 -15.59 -1.56
CA GLY A 27 -19.31 -16.27 -0.30
C GLY A 27 -17.94 -15.92 0.31
N ILE A 28 -17.46 -16.75 1.23
CA ILE A 28 -16.23 -16.47 1.99
C ILE A 28 -15.01 -17.19 1.41
N LEU A 29 -13.82 -16.65 1.63
CA LEU A 29 -12.58 -17.41 1.49
C LEU A 29 -12.48 -18.39 2.67
N LYS A 30 -12.70 -19.67 2.40
CA LYS A 30 -12.80 -20.69 3.45
C LYS A 30 -11.42 -21.05 4.02
N PRO A 31 -11.33 -21.41 5.33
CA PRO A 31 -10.10 -21.88 5.98
C PRO A 31 -9.36 -23.03 5.26
N GLY A 32 -10.10 -23.83 4.49
CA GLY A 32 -9.53 -24.91 3.66
C GLY A 32 -8.41 -24.46 2.73
N ILE A 33 -8.33 -23.16 2.37
CA ILE A 33 -7.23 -22.60 1.57
C ILE A 33 -5.85 -22.97 2.12
N GLY A 34 -5.70 -23.05 3.45
CA GLY A 34 -4.43 -23.40 4.09
C GLY A 34 -3.93 -24.82 3.81
N LYS A 35 -4.75 -25.69 3.20
CA LYS A 35 -4.33 -27.03 2.73
C LYS A 35 -3.52 -26.98 1.43
N LEU A 36 -3.55 -25.87 0.71
CA LEU A 36 -2.82 -25.68 -0.55
C LEU A 36 -1.38 -25.17 -0.30
N TYR A 37 -0.66 -25.78 0.64
CA TYR A 37 0.63 -25.29 1.17
C TYR A 37 1.77 -25.20 0.15
N ASN A 38 1.61 -25.81 -1.05
CA ASN A 38 2.57 -25.68 -2.16
C ASN A 38 2.32 -24.46 -3.06
N LEU A 39 1.24 -23.69 -2.82
CA LEU A 39 0.92 -22.52 -3.63
C LEU A 39 2.02 -21.47 -3.55
N GLN A 40 2.36 -20.95 -4.73
CA GLN A 40 3.31 -19.88 -4.93
C GLN A 40 2.63 -18.59 -5.40
N ILE A 41 1.54 -18.73 -6.19
CA ILE A 41 0.74 -17.62 -6.69
C ILE A 41 -0.73 -17.89 -6.38
N LEU A 42 -1.37 -16.96 -5.67
CA LEU A 42 -2.79 -16.98 -5.37
C LEU A 42 -3.44 -15.67 -5.84
N LYS A 43 -4.35 -15.77 -6.80
CA LYS A 43 -5.08 -14.62 -7.38
C LYS A 43 -6.58 -14.83 -7.29
N TYR A 44 -7.24 -14.08 -6.42
CA TYR A 44 -8.69 -14.08 -6.18
C TYR A 44 -9.31 -12.71 -6.48
N GLY A 45 -8.51 -11.75 -6.97
CA GLY A 45 -8.94 -10.37 -7.15
C GLY A 45 -10.14 -10.20 -8.09
N PHE A 46 -10.87 -9.09 -7.95
CA PHE A 46 -12.03 -8.74 -8.79
C PHE A 46 -13.10 -9.84 -8.82
N ASN A 47 -13.66 -10.15 -7.63
CA ASN A 47 -14.78 -11.06 -7.42
C ASN A 47 -15.79 -10.42 -6.45
N SER A 48 -16.76 -11.20 -5.93
CA SER A 48 -17.74 -10.77 -4.93
C SER A 48 -17.56 -11.51 -3.59
N LEU A 49 -16.31 -11.82 -3.21
CA LEU A 49 -16.02 -12.50 -1.95
C LEU A 49 -16.24 -11.57 -0.76
N VAL A 50 -16.76 -12.11 0.33
CA VAL A 50 -17.14 -11.38 1.55
C VAL A 50 -16.48 -11.99 2.79
N GLY A 51 -16.62 -11.32 3.93
CA GLY A 51 -16.16 -11.83 5.23
C GLY A 51 -14.66 -11.64 5.45
N PRO A 52 -14.09 -12.21 6.52
CA PRO A 52 -12.68 -12.02 6.85
C PRO A 52 -11.75 -12.85 5.98
N ILE A 53 -10.49 -12.41 5.86
CA ILE A 53 -9.40 -13.23 5.37
C ILE A 53 -9.08 -14.28 6.45
N PRO A 54 -9.17 -15.59 6.17
CA PRO A 54 -8.94 -16.63 7.17
C PRO A 54 -7.45 -16.65 7.61
N PRO A 55 -7.15 -16.80 8.91
CA PRO A 55 -5.77 -16.93 9.42
C PRO A 55 -4.96 -18.06 8.76
N GLU A 56 -5.63 -19.10 8.26
CA GLU A 56 -5.04 -20.22 7.54
C GLU A 56 -4.32 -19.80 6.25
N ILE A 57 -4.53 -18.57 5.75
CA ILE A 57 -3.70 -18.00 4.68
C ILE A 57 -2.21 -18.03 5.04
N GLY A 58 -1.86 -17.92 6.33
CA GLY A 58 -0.50 -18.00 6.82
C GLY A 58 0.15 -19.39 6.68
N ASN A 59 -0.60 -20.42 6.30
CA ASN A 59 -0.05 -21.76 6.02
C ASN A 59 0.55 -21.86 4.61
N LEU A 60 0.30 -20.90 3.72
CA LEU A 60 0.79 -20.87 2.34
C LEU A 60 2.25 -20.42 2.26
N THR A 61 3.15 -21.01 3.04
CA THR A 61 4.52 -20.50 3.25
C THR A 61 5.40 -20.46 1.98
N GLN A 62 4.98 -21.08 0.88
CA GLN A 62 5.64 -21.01 -0.43
C GLN A 62 5.20 -19.81 -1.28
N LEU A 63 4.22 -19.01 -0.82
CA LEU A 63 3.62 -17.94 -1.58
C LEU A 63 4.60 -16.76 -1.76
N PHE A 64 4.78 -16.34 -3.01
CA PHE A 64 5.50 -15.11 -3.35
C PHE A 64 4.58 -14.01 -3.90
N PHE A 65 3.36 -14.34 -4.31
CA PHE A 65 2.37 -13.38 -4.80
C PHE A 65 0.96 -13.68 -4.29
N LEU A 66 0.37 -12.73 -3.54
CA LEU A 66 -1.00 -12.78 -3.02
C LEU A 66 -1.82 -11.60 -3.56
N GLU A 67 -2.92 -11.91 -4.24
CA GLU A 67 -3.81 -10.90 -4.81
C GLU A 67 -5.27 -11.19 -4.44
N LEU A 68 -5.84 -10.36 -3.55
CA LEU A 68 -7.22 -10.44 -3.04
C LEU A 68 -8.04 -9.16 -3.32
N SER A 69 -7.52 -8.23 -4.12
CA SER A 69 -8.13 -6.93 -4.36
C SER A 69 -9.51 -6.98 -5.01
N GLY A 70 -10.26 -5.88 -4.96
CA GLY A 70 -11.54 -5.77 -5.68
C GLY A 70 -12.56 -6.82 -5.24
N ASN A 71 -12.69 -7.00 -3.94
CA ASN A 71 -13.68 -7.89 -3.30
C ASN A 71 -14.41 -7.09 -2.21
N SER A 72 -15.08 -7.78 -1.30
CA SER A 72 -15.74 -7.21 -0.11
C SER A 72 -15.21 -7.86 1.18
N PHE A 73 -13.92 -8.20 1.22
CA PHE A 73 -13.28 -8.71 2.43
C PHE A 73 -13.36 -7.66 3.55
N SER A 74 -13.73 -8.09 4.76
CA SER A 74 -13.99 -7.21 5.90
C SER A 74 -13.22 -7.63 7.15
N GLY A 75 -13.14 -6.75 8.15
CA GLY A 75 -12.39 -7.02 9.39
C GLY A 75 -10.89 -6.73 9.22
N HIS A 76 -10.07 -7.33 10.07
CA HIS A 76 -8.64 -7.03 10.15
C HIS A 76 -7.81 -7.92 9.22
N ILE A 77 -6.63 -7.47 8.81
CA ILE A 77 -5.63 -8.36 8.19
C ILE A 77 -5.17 -9.35 9.28
N PRO A 78 -5.23 -10.68 9.04
CA PRO A 78 -4.78 -11.67 10.03
C PRO A 78 -3.26 -11.55 10.26
N PRO A 79 -2.78 -11.48 11.52
CA PRO A 79 -1.35 -11.44 11.83
C PRO A 79 -0.55 -12.62 11.26
N GLU A 80 -1.19 -13.77 11.05
CA GLU A 80 -0.61 -14.98 10.45
C GLU A 80 -0.10 -14.75 9.03
N LEU A 81 -0.57 -13.72 8.33
CA LEU A 81 -0.06 -13.34 7.01
C LEU A 81 1.45 -13.03 7.04
N SER A 82 1.99 -12.62 8.19
CA SER A 82 3.43 -12.42 8.40
C SER A 82 4.27 -13.70 8.28
N LYS A 83 3.66 -14.89 8.31
CA LYS A 83 4.35 -16.17 8.09
C LYS A 83 4.78 -16.36 6.63
N LEU A 84 4.22 -15.57 5.70
CA LEU A 84 4.51 -15.63 4.27
C LEU A 84 5.85 -14.95 3.93
N THR A 85 6.94 -15.40 4.53
CA THR A 85 8.26 -14.72 4.46
C THR A 85 8.88 -14.67 3.06
N LEU A 86 8.34 -15.41 2.09
CA LEU A 86 8.73 -15.36 0.67
C LEU A 86 7.96 -14.32 -0.15
N LEU A 87 6.97 -13.64 0.44
CA LEU A 87 6.05 -12.75 -0.25
C LEU A 87 6.78 -11.54 -0.85
N GLN A 88 6.55 -11.29 -2.13
CA GLN A 88 7.12 -10.18 -2.90
C GLN A 88 6.05 -9.17 -3.34
N GLY A 89 4.81 -9.64 -3.56
CA GLY A 89 3.66 -8.80 -3.88
C GLY A 89 2.45 -9.14 -3.02
N LEU A 90 1.86 -8.12 -2.41
CA LEU A 90 0.65 -8.20 -1.61
C LEU A 90 -0.37 -7.15 -2.08
N GLY A 91 -1.44 -7.62 -2.73
CA GLY A 91 -2.59 -6.81 -3.13
C GLY A 91 -3.82 -7.11 -2.29
N LEU A 92 -4.24 -6.15 -1.46
CA LEU A 92 -5.47 -6.22 -0.65
C LEU A 92 -6.41 -5.03 -0.92
N HIS A 93 -6.10 -4.22 -1.94
CA HIS A 93 -6.79 -2.97 -2.21
C HIS A 93 -8.26 -3.16 -2.60
N SER A 94 -9.05 -2.08 -2.51
CA SER A 94 -10.46 -2.07 -2.91
C SER A 94 -11.27 -3.17 -2.21
N ASN A 95 -11.23 -3.15 -0.87
CA ASN A 95 -11.97 -4.05 0.01
C ASN A 95 -12.62 -3.26 1.16
N ALA A 96 -13.15 -3.96 2.14
CA ALA A 96 -13.74 -3.43 3.35
C ALA A 96 -12.87 -3.73 4.60
N LEU A 97 -11.55 -3.89 4.45
CA LEU A 97 -10.64 -4.18 5.57
C LEU A 97 -10.51 -2.95 6.47
N GLU A 98 -10.36 -3.17 7.78
CA GLU A 98 -10.41 -2.11 8.78
C GLU A 98 -9.45 -2.36 9.96
N GLY A 99 -9.36 -1.35 10.83
CA GLY A 99 -8.43 -1.34 11.95
C GLY A 99 -7.02 -0.91 11.53
N PRO A 100 -6.03 -1.02 12.43
CA PRO A 100 -4.64 -0.68 12.09
C PRO A 100 -4.02 -1.72 11.16
N ILE A 101 -3.06 -1.29 10.35
CA ILE A 101 -2.17 -2.20 9.61
C ILE A 101 -1.33 -2.96 10.65
N PRO A 102 -1.40 -4.31 10.72
CA PRO A 102 -0.66 -5.07 11.72
C PRO A 102 0.85 -4.90 11.59
N GLU A 103 1.53 -4.64 12.72
CA GLU A 103 2.99 -4.48 12.78
C GLU A 103 3.76 -5.62 12.11
N ASN A 104 3.28 -6.85 12.26
CA ASN A 104 3.91 -8.04 11.71
C ASN A 104 3.97 -8.07 10.17
N ILE A 105 3.15 -7.29 9.46
CA ILE A 105 3.24 -7.19 7.99
C ILE A 105 4.58 -6.58 7.57
N PHE A 106 5.13 -5.67 8.38
CA PHE A 106 6.41 -5.03 8.08
C PHE A 106 7.61 -5.97 8.25
N GLU A 107 7.42 -7.19 8.76
CA GLU A 107 8.45 -8.24 8.79
C GLU A 107 8.61 -8.95 7.43
N LEU A 108 7.72 -8.70 6.47
CA LEU A 108 7.78 -9.24 5.12
C LEU A 108 8.82 -8.49 4.26
N THR A 109 10.07 -8.53 4.68
CA THR A 109 11.21 -7.76 4.13
C THR A 109 11.53 -8.03 2.65
N ARG A 110 10.90 -9.02 2.02
CA ARG A 110 10.99 -9.31 0.59
C ARG A 110 9.95 -8.58 -0.26
N LEU A 111 9.00 -7.87 0.35
CA LEU A 111 7.98 -7.12 -0.37
C LEU A 111 8.60 -6.06 -1.26
N THR A 112 8.18 -6.09 -2.53
CA THR A 112 8.52 -5.12 -3.56
C THR A 112 7.33 -4.23 -3.90
N VAL A 113 6.11 -4.72 -3.67
CA VAL A 113 4.85 -4.01 -3.89
C VAL A 113 3.90 -4.31 -2.72
N LEU A 114 3.34 -3.25 -2.14
CA LEU A 114 2.32 -3.30 -1.09
C LEU A 114 1.16 -2.37 -1.46
N GLN A 115 0.00 -2.95 -1.74
CA GLN A 115 -1.21 -2.24 -2.17
C GLN A 115 -2.34 -2.47 -1.16
N LEU A 116 -2.64 -1.45 -0.36
CA LEU A 116 -3.66 -1.47 0.70
C LEU A 116 -4.72 -0.36 0.50
N GLU A 117 -4.68 0.32 -0.63
CA GLU A 117 -5.55 1.43 -0.97
C GLU A 117 -7.03 1.05 -1.00
N LEU A 118 -7.91 2.05 -0.85
CA LEU A 118 -9.36 1.90 -0.91
C LEU A 118 -9.88 0.84 0.08
N ASN A 119 -9.54 1.02 1.35
CA ASN A 119 -10.00 0.24 2.50
C ASN A 119 -10.44 1.21 3.62
N ARG A 120 -10.59 0.71 4.86
CA ARG A 120 -10.89 1.51 6.06
C ARG A 120 -9.79 1.39 7.11
N PHE A 121 -8.52 1.31 6.68
CA PHE A 121 -7.41 1.23 7.63
C PHE A 121 -7.32 2.52 8.46
N THR A 122 -7.09 2.36 9.77
CA THR A 122 -7.02 3.46 10.75
C THR A 122 -5.65 3.49 11.45
N GLY A 123 -5.42 4.54 12.23
CA GLY A 123 -4.19 4.69 13.01
C GLY A 123 -3.01 5.22 12.16
N PRO A 124 -1.83 5.33 12.77
CA PRO A 124 -0.66 5.88 12.10
C PRO A 124 0.01 4.88 11.17
N ILE A 125 0.73 5.41 10.18
CA ILE A 125 1.71 4.62 9.43
C ILE A 125 2.84 4.27 10.40
N SER A 126 3.03 2.98 10.67
CA SER A 126 4.03 2.51 11.61
C SER A 126 5.45 2.87 11.17
N THR A 127 6.33 3.17 12.14
CA THR A 127 7.76 3.34 11.88
C THR A 127 8.42 2.06 11.38
N SER A 128 7.85 0.88 11.70
CA SER A 128 8.33 -0.42 11.23
C SER A 128 8.31 -0.56 9.71
N ILE A 129 7.58 0.31 8.99
CA ILE A 129 7.59 0.32 7.53
C ILE A 129 9.02 0.45 6.96
N SER A 130 9.95 1.03 7.72
CA SER A 130 11.36 1.13 7.35
C SER A 130 12.05 -0.21 7.11
N LYS A 131 11.49 -1.32 7.60
CA LYS A 131 12.00 -2.69 7.36
C LYS A 131 11.77 -3.16 5.92
N LEU A 132 10.84 -2.55 5.19
CA LEU A 132 10.50 -2.92 3.82
C LEU A 132 11.45 -2.27 2.80
N GLU A 133 12.76 -2.40 2.98
CA GLU A 133 13.78 -1.72 2.15
C GLU A 133 13.75 -2.10 0.66
N MET A 134 13.11 -3.23 0.34
CA MET A 134 12.93 -3.72 -1.03
C MET A 134 11.74 -3.09 -1.76
N LEU A 135 10.92 -2.30 -1.06
CA LEU A 135 9.68 -1.75 -1.58
C LEU A 135 9.95 -0.72 -2.70
N SER A 136 9.29 -0.95 -3.83
CA SER A 136 9.38 -0.10 -5.03
C SER A 136 8.11 0.72 -5.26
N ALA A 137 6.97 0.24 -4.77
CA ALA A 137 5.70 0.94 -4.81
C ALA A 137 4.96 0.74 -3.47
N LEU A 138 4.47 1.85 -2.92
CA LEU A 138 3.61 1.89 -1.74
C LEU A 138 2.37 2.70 -2.07
N ASP A 139 1.21 2.06 -1.99
CA ASP A 139 -0.08 2.72 -2.16
C ASP A 139 -0.97 2.44 -0.93
N LEU A 140 -1.29 3.52 -0.21
CA LEU A 140 -2.16 3.52 0.96
C LEU A 140 -3.35 4.47 0.77
N HIS A 141 -3.62 4.93 -0.45
CA HIS A 141 -4.60 5.98 -0.67
C HIS A 141 -6.02 5.57 -0.30
N GLY A 142 -6.89 6.53 -0.01
CA GLY A 142 -8.31 6.26 0.23
C GLY A 142 -8.54 5.36 1.45
N ASN A 143 -7.87 5.67 2.56
CA ASN A 143 -8.03 5.03 3.85
C ASN A 143 -8.37 6.09 4.92
N VAL A 144 -8.30 5.73 6.20
CA VAL A 144 -8.56 6.62 7.34
C VAL A 144 -7.29 6.73 8.21
N LEU A 145 -6.11 6.64 7.59
CA LEU A 145 -4.83 6.72 8.28
C LEU A 145 -4.61 8.13 8.84
N ASN A 146 -3.95 8.24 9.99
CA ASN A 146 -3.76 9.50 10.70
C ASN A 146 -2.32 9.67 11.22
N GLY A 147 -2.07 10.75 11.95
CA GLY A 147 -0.72 11.08 12.43
C GLY A 147 0.20 11.56 11.30
N SER A 148 1.49 11.68 11.61
CA SER A 148 2.49 12.19 10.67
C SER A 148 3.05 11.11 9.76
N ILE A 149 3.51 11.51 8.57
CA ILE A 149 4.36 10.67 7.72
C ILE A 149 5.65 10.35 8.50
N PRO A 150 5.97 9.06 8.77
CA PRO A 150 7.07 8.70 9.65
C PRO A 150 8.42 8.98 8.98
N THR A 151 9.33 9.61 9.72
CA THR A 151 10.69 9.90 9.22
C THR A 151 11.49 8.64 8.91
N SER A 152 11.14 7.49 9.50
CA SER A 152 11.78 6.20 9.21
C SER A 152 11.61 5.74 7.77
N MET A 153 10.64 6.30 7.02
CA MET A 153 10.51 6.11 5.56
C MET A 153 11.75 6.53 4.77
N GLU A 154 12.70 7.25 5.38
CA GLU A 154 13.99 7.57 4.77
C GLU A 154 14.81 6.31 4.36
N HIS A 155 14.47 5.14 4.90
CA HIS A 155 15.08 3.85 4.54
C HIS A 155 14.48 3.23 3.27
N LEU A 156 13.33 3.72 2.79
CA LEU A 156 12.64 3.21 1.60
C LEU A 156 13.22 3.80 0.30
N ILE A 157 14.54 3.68 0.15
CA ILE A 157 15.33 4.33 -0.90
C ILE A 157 15.03 3.80 -2.32
N ARG A 158 14.33 2.67 -2.43
CA ARG A 158 13.94 2.03 -3.69
C ARG A 158 12.56 2.45 -4.19
N LEU A 159 11.80 3.22 -3.43
CA LEU A 159 10.48 3.68 -3.85
C LEU A 159 10.57 4.50 -5.14
N MET A 160 9.81 4.06 -6.13
CA MET A 160 9.60 4.73 -7.41
C MET A 160 8.25 5.45 -7.46
N SER A 161 7.32 5.03 -6.61
CA SER A 161 5.94 5.53 -6.52
C SER A 161 5.46 5.53 -5.08
N LEU A 162 4.84 6.63 -4.65
CA LEU A 162 4.24 6.76 -3.32
C LEU A 162 2.89 7.46 -3.42
N ASP A 163 1.81 6.76 -3.04
CA ASP A 163 0.50 7.35 -2.84
C ASP A 163 0.05 7.23 -1.39
N LEU A 164 -0.13 8.37 -0.73
CA LEU A 164 -0.70 8.49 0.61
C LEU A 164 -1.97 9.36 0.59
N SER A 165 -2.51 9.66 -0.58
CA SER A 165 -3.62 10.61 -0.74
C SER A 165 -4.91 10.13 -0.10
N HIS A 166 -5.87 11.04 0.09
CA HIS A 166 -7.18 10.72 0.65
C HIS A 166 -7.09 9.97 1.98
N ASN A 167 -6.38 10.57 2.93
CA ASN A 167 -6.24 10.10 4.32
C ASN A 167 -6.41 11.29 5.29
N HIS A 168 -6.11 11.08 6.57
CA HIS A 168 -6.14 12.10 7.62
C HIS A 168 -4.74 12.40 8.16
N LEU A 169 -3.71 12.31 7.32
CA LEU A 169 -2.32 12.55 7.73
C LEU A 169 -2.10 14.02 8.08
N THR A 170 -1.37 14.26 9.17
CA THR A 170 -1.11 15.60 9.74
C THR A 170 0.39 15.90 9.83
N GLY A 171 0.72 17.12 10.23
CA GLY A 171 2.11 17.56 10.36
C GLY A 171 2.76 17.88 9.02
N SER A 172 4.06 18.17 9.06
CA SER A 172 4.81 18.60 7.89
C SER A 172 5.23 17.45 6.97
N VAL A 173 5.34 17.73 5.68
CA VAL A 173 6.02 16.83 4.73
C VAL A 173 7.49 16.67 5.15
N PRO A 174 7.97 15.46 5.48
CA PRO A 174 9.32 15.28 6.04
C PRO A 174 10.40 15.41 4.96
N GLY A 175 11.09 16.56 4.95
CA GLY A 175 12.19 16.83 4.00
C GLY A 175 13.31 15.78 4.05
N SER A 176 13.61 15.21 5.22
CA SER A 176 14.61 14.15 5.36
C SER A 176 14.27 12.89 4.55
N VAL A 177 12.98 12.54 4.47
CA VAL A 177 12.49 11.41 3.67
C VAL A 177 12.64 11.73 2.18
N MET A 178 12.19 12.92 1.75
CA MET A 178 12.31 13.38 0.36
C MET A 178 13.76 13.40 -0.11
N ALA A 179 14.69 13.80 0.76
CA ALA A 179 16.12 13.81 0.46
C ALA A 179 16.69 12.41 0.12
N LYS A 180 16.11 11.33 0.71
CA LYS A 180 16.59 9.95 0.53
C LYS A 180 15.90 9.19 -0.61
N MET A 181 14.70 9.58 -1.03
CA MET A 181 13.91 8.90 -2.08
C MET A 181 14.44 9.16 -3.50
N LYS A 182 15.70 8.82 -3.76
CA LYS A 182 16.38 9.07 -5.05
C LYS A 182 15.83 8.25 -6.23
N SER A 183 15.16 7.14 -5.93
CA SER A 183 14.57 6.26 -6.94
C SER A 183 13.19 6.73 -7.42
N MET A 184 12.62 7.78 -6.82
CA MET A 184 11.29 8.29 -7.14
C MET A 184 11.22 8.75 -8.59
N GLN A 185 10.39 8.09 -9.40
CA GLN A 185 10.34 8.29 -10.85
C GLN A 185 8.93 8.55 -11.36
N ILE A 186 7.92 7.92 -10.74
CA ILE A 186 6.57 7.91 -11.27
C ILE A 186 5.77 9.06 -10.65
N PHE A 187 5.32 8.91 -9.41
CA PHE A 187 4.56 9.96 -8.77
C PHE A 187 4.74 9.97 -7.25
N LEU A 188 4.65 11.17 -6.69
CA LEU A 188 4.50 11.42 -5.27
C LEU A 188 3.14 12.09 -5.07
N ASN A 189 2.20 11.38 -4.45
CA ASN A 189 0.86 11.90 -4.19
C ASN A 189 0.58 11.91 -2.69
N LEU A 190 0.48 13.12 -2.14
CA LEU A 190 0.13 13.38 -0.74
C LEU A 190 -1.17 14.20 -0.63
N SER A 191 -1.93 14.29 -1.72
CA SER A 191 -3.12 15.14 -1.80
C SER A 191 -4.25 14.70 -0.86
N TYR A 192 -5.21 15.57 -0.62
CA TYR A 192 -6.39 15.28 0.22
C TYR A 192 -6.01 14.69 1.59
N ASN A 193 -5.19 15.44 2.31
CA ASN A 193 -4.77 15.16 3.68
C ASN A 193 -4.89 16.44 4.53
N LEU A 194 -4.36 16.41 5.75
CA LEU A 194 -4.33 17.54 6.68
C LEU A 194 -2.90 18.06 6.89
N LEU A 195 -1.99 17.81 5.95
CA LEU A 195 -0.57 18.17 6.06
C LEU A 195 -0.40 19.69 6.14
N ASP A 196 0.51 20.15 6.99
CA ASP A 196 0.74 21.57 7.26
C ASP A 196 2.22 21.96 7.15
N GLY A 197 2.55 23.19 7.55
CA GLY A 197 3.90 23.73 7.42
C GLY A 197 4.25 24.12 5.98
N ASN A 198 5.53 24.16 5.67
CA ASN A 198 6.04 24.56 4.36
C ASN A 198 6.31 23.33 3.48
N ILE A 199 6.27 23.52 2.16
CA ILE A 199 6.83 22.56 1.22
C ILE A 199 8.36 22.48 1.47
N PRO A 200 8.94 21.31 1.77
CA PRO A 200 10.36 21.17 2.08
C PRO A 200 11.23 21.46 0.86
N GLN A 201 12.41 22.07 1.07
CA GLN A 201 13.34 22.37 -0.03
C GLN A 201 13.88 21.10 -0.69
N GLU A 202 13.98 20.02 0.09
CA GLU A 202 14.44 18.69 -0.30
C GLU A 202 13.53 18.03 -1.34
N LEU A 203 12.29 18.51 -1.53
CA LEU A 203 11.40 18.05 -2.59
C LEU A 203 12.06 18.23 -3.98
N GLY A 204 12.84 19.29 -4.14
CA GLY A 204 13.65 19.56 -5.34
C GLY A 204 14.74 18.53 -5.63
N MET A 205 15.03 17.62 -4.69
CA MET A 205 16.03 16.57 -4.85
C MET A 205 15.48 15.28 -5.49
N LEU A 206 14.17 15.24 -5.79
CA LEU A 206 13.52 14.18 -6.54
C LEU A 206 13.74 14.42 -8.05
N GLU A 207 14.97 14.27 -8.51
CA GLU A 207 15.37 14.70 -9.87
C GLU A 207 14.61 13.97 -11.00
N ALA A 208 14.21 12.72 -10.75
CA ALA A 208 13.59 11.85 -11.75
C ALA A 208 12.06 11.80 -11.68
N VAL A 209 11.42 12.46 -10.69
CA VAL A 209 9.97 12.40 -10.47
C VAL A 209 9.21 13.06 -11.63
N GLN A 210 8.11 12.43 -12.02
CA GLN A 210 7.29 12.87 -13.15
C GLN A 210 6.06 13.68 -12.71
N ALA A 211 5.41 13.28 -11.62
CA ALA A 211 4.26 13.99 -11.05
C ALA A 211 4.39 14.18 -9.54
N ILE A 212 4.05 15.38 -9.07
CA ILE A 212 3.90 15.69 -7.64
C ILE A 212 2.51 16.27 -7.43
N ASP A 213 1.74 15.67 -6.53
CA ASP A 213 0.45 16.19 -6.09
C ASP A 213 0.46 16.37 -4.57
N LEU A 214 0.40 17.64 -4.15
CA LEU A 214 0.25 18.06 -2.75
C LEU A 214 -1.08 18.81 -2.53
N SER A 215 -2.01 18.71 -3.48
CA SER A 215 -3.24 19.48 -3.48
C SER A 215 -4.13 19.15 -2.27
N ASN A 216 -5.04 20.05 -1.92
CA ASN A 216 -6.05 19.84 -0.88
C ASN A 216 -5.42 19.46 0.48
N ASN A 217 -4.54 20.32 0.98
CA ASN A 217 -3.86 20.21 2.28
C ASN A 217 -3.88 21.57 3.02
N ASN A 218 -3.19 21.67 4.15
CA ASN A 218 -3.01 22.89 4.92
C ASN A 218 -1.62 23.53 4.72
N LEU A 219 -0.91 23.20 3.64
CA LEU A 219 0.45 23.71 3.40
C LEU A 219 0.45 25.23 3.23
N SER A 220 1.50 25.87 3.70
CA SER A 220 1.64 27.33 3.75
C SER A 220 3.05 27.77 3.34
N GLY A 221 3.30 29.07 3.35
CA GLY A 221 4.59 29.62 2.92
C GLY A 221 4.76 29.62 1.40
N ILE A 222 6.01 29.72 0.96
CA ILE A 222 6.35 29.89 -0.46
C ILE A 222 6.64 28.57 -1.16
N ILE A 223 6.44 28.55 -2.48
CA ILE A 223 6.90 27.47 -3.34
C ILE A 223 8.44 27.50 -3.41
N PRO A 224 9.16 26.43 -2.99
CA PRO A 224 10.62 26.42 -2.97
C PRO A 224 11.21 26.52 -4.37
N LYS A 225 12.16 27.45 -4.57
CA LYS A 225 12.92 27.57 -5.83
C LYS A 225 13.69 26.28 -6.18
N THR A 226 13.96 25.44 -5.19
CA THR A 226 14.62 24.15 -5.38
C THR A 226 13.79 23.16 -6.20
N LEU A 227 12.47 23.36 -6.36
CA LEU A 227 11.65 22.54 -7.26
C LEU A 227 12.16 22.50 -8.70
N ALA A 228 12.95 23.50 -9.14
CA ALA A 228 13.65 23.46 -10.42
C ALA A 228 14.61 22.26 -10.56
N GLY A 229 14.96 21.59 -9.46
CA GLY A 229 15.75 20.36 -9.45
C GLY A 229 14.97 19.10 -9.88
N CYS A 230 13.63 19.13 -9.87
CA CYS A 230 12.79 18.04 -10.39
C CYS A 230 12.76 18.07 -11.93
N ARG A 231 13.84 17.64 -12.57
CA ARG A 231 14.09 17.83 -14.01
C ARG A 231 13.11 17.09 -14.93
N ASN A 232 12.47 16.02 -14.44
CA ASN A 232 11.51 15.23 -15.21
C ASN A 232 10.04 15.56 -14.90
N LEU A 233 9.79 16.58 -14.07
CA LEU A 233 8.45 16.93 -13.60
C LEU A 233 7.61 17.51 -14.75
N PHE A 234 6.49 16.88 -15.07
CA PHE A 234 5.52 17.39 -16.04
C PHE A 234 4.17 17.74 -15.41
N SER A 235 3.88 17.27 -14.20
CA SER A 235 2.66 17.59 -13.46
C SER A 235 3.00 18.02 -12.03
N LEU A 236 2.51 19.20 -11.64
CA LEU A 236 2.62 19.73 -10.29
C LEU A 236 1.27 20.31 -9.87
N ASP A 237 0.61 19.66 -8.93
CA ASP A 237 -0.62 20.17 -8.33
C ASP A 237 -0.38 20.59 -6.87
N LEU A 238 -0.60 21.87 -6.60
CA LEU A 238 -0.49 22.50 -5.28
C LEU A 238 -1.82 23.19 -4.87
N SER A 239 -2.89 22.98 -5.64
CA SER A 239 -4.19 23.63 -5.44
C SER A 239 -4.80 23.30 -4.07
N GLY A 240 -5.73 24.12 -3.58
CA GLY A 240 -6.38 23.84 -2.28
C GLY A 240 -5.42 23.84 -1.09
N ASN A 241 -4.42 24.72 -1.09
CA ASN A 241 -3.50 24.98 0.03
C ASN A 241 -3.55 26.47 0.46
N LYS A 242 -2.74 26.85 1.45
CA LYS A 242 -2.57 28.22 1.99
C LYS A 242 -1.23 28.83 1.57
N LEU A 243 -0.74 28.47 0.38
CA LEU A 243 0.54 28.96 -0.14
C LEU A 243 0.46 30.45 -0.49
N SER A 244 1.58 31.14 -0.32
CA SER A 244 1.76 32.54 -0.68
C SER A 244 2.99 32.70 -1.57
N GLY A 245 3.04 33.78 -2.36
CA GLY A 245 4.13 34.03 -3.31
C GLY A 245 4.09 35.46 -3.79
#